data_AF-F8R2K0-F1
#
_entry.id   AF-F8R2K0-F1
#
_cell.length_a   1.000
_cell.length_b   1.000
_cell.length_c   1.000
_cell.angle_alpha   90.00
_cell.angle_beta   90.00
_cell.angle_gamma   90.00
#
_symmetry.space_group_name_H-M   'P 1'
#
loop_
_entity.id
_entity.type
_entity.pdbx_description
1 polymer ?
#
loop_
_entity_poly.entity_id
_entity_poly.type
_entity_poly.pdbx_seq_one_letter_code
_entity_poly.pdbx_strand_id
1 'polypeptide(L)' 'VEWIWGGFSVDKATLTRFFAFHFILPFIITALATVHSIYLHETGSNNPT' A
#
# COMPACT_ATOMS: atom_id res chain seq x y z
N VAL A 1 -17.00 -6.82 -9.48
CA VAL A 1 -16.82 -5.71 -8.51
C VAL A 1 -17.50 -5.99 -7.17
N GLU A 2 -18.66 -6.67 -7.17
CA GLU A 2 -19.42 -7.02 -5.98
C GLU A 2 -18.61 -7.70 -4.87
N TRP A 3 -17.63 -8.54 -5.22
CA TRP A 3 -16.74 -9.16 -4.23
C TRP A 3 -15.92 -8.15 -3.41
N ILE A 4 -15.52 -7.01 -4.01
CA ILE A 4 -14.81 -5.93 -3.30
C ILE A 4 -15.80 -5.08 -2.50
N TRP A 5 -16.96 -4.80 -3.06
CA TRP A 5 -17.98 -3.96 -2.42
C TRP A 5 -18.79 -4.69 -1.34
N GLY A 6 -18.83 -6.02 -1.38
CA GLY A 6 -19.68 -6.82 -0.50
C GLY A 6 -21.17 -6.70 -0.83
N GLY A 7 -21.51 -6.32 -2.06
CA GLY A 7 -22.87 -6.09 -2.54
C GLY A 7 -22.91 -5.46 -3.94
N PHE A 8 -24.12 -5.21 -4.45
CA PHE A 8 -24.37 -4.66 -5.78
C PHE A 8 -24.03 -3.16 -5.92
N SER A 9 -23.88 -2.45 -4.80
CA SER A 9 -23.52 -1.04 -4.73
C SER A 9 -22.45 -0.78 -3.67
N VAL A 10 -21.86 0.41 -3.69
CA VAL A 10 -20.98 0.88 -2.62
C VAL A 10 -21.82 1.20 -1.40
N ASP A 11 -21.53 0.54 -0.29
CA ASP A 11 -22.29 0.66 0.95
C ASP A 11 -21.38 0.50 2.18
N LYS A 12 -21.95 0.41 3.39
CA LYS A 12 -21.27 0.24 4.68
C LYS A 12 -20.25 -0.90 4.70
N ALA A 13 -20.53 -2.00 3.99
CA ALA A 13 -19.59 -3.11 3.84
C ALA A 13 -18.29 -2.66 3.15
N THR A 14 -18.39 -1.90 2.06
CA THR A 14 -17.24 -1.30 1.36
C THR A 14 -16.45 -0.37 2.27
N LEU A 15 -17.13 0.54 2.99
CA LEU A 15 -16.48 1.52 3.88
C LEU A 15 -15.63 0.82 4.96
N THR A 16 -16.19 -0.20 5.62
CA THR A 16 -15.51 -0.94 6.69
C THR A 16 -14.27 -1.65 6.18
N ARG A 17 -14.36 -2.26 4.98
CA ARG A 17 -13.23 -2.95 4.35
C ARG A 17 -12.15 -1.97 3.90
N PHE A 18 -12.54 -0.84 3.33
CA PHE A 18 -11.59 0.19 2.88
C PHE A 18 -10.86 0.83 4.04
N PHE A 19 -11.53 1.04 5.19
CA PHE A 19 -10.85 1.45 6.41
C PHE A 19 -9.79 0.44 6.85
N ALA A 20 -10.11 -0.86 6.85
CA ALA A 20 -9.14 -1.91 7.20
C ALA A 20 -7.93 -1.93 6.24
N PHE A 21 -8.17 -1.80 4.92
CA PHE A 21 -7.08 -1.70 3.94
C PHE A 21 -6.26 -0.43 4.13
N HIS A 22 -6.90 0.72 4.30
CA HIS A 22 -6.22 1.99 4.55
C HIS A 22 -5.39 1.96 5.84
N PHE A 23 -5.83 1.21 6.85
CA PHE A 23 -5.07 1.04 8.08
C PHE A 23 -3.79 0.21 7.87
N ILE A 24 -3.86 -0.91 7.15
CA ILE A 24 -2.70 -1.80 6.99
C ILE A 24 -1.71 -1.33 5.89
N LEU A 25 -2.21 -0.69 4.83
CA LEU A 25 -1.39 -0.31 3.67
C LEU A 25 -0.21 0.61 4.01
N PRO A 26 -0.33 1.63 4.89
CA PRO A 26 0.80 2.46 5.30
C PRO A 26 1.97 1.64 5.87
N PHE A 27 1.69 0.61 6.67
CA PHE A 27 2.73 -0.24 7.24
C PHE A 27 3.42 -1.11 6.17
N ILE A 28 2.65 -1.62 5.20
CA ILE A 28 3.21 -2.32 4.04
C ILE A 28 4.11 -1.39 3.23
N ILE A 29 3.66 -0.15 2.99
CA ILE A 29 4.44 0.86 2.26
C ILE A 29 5.72 1.20 3.03
N THR A 30 5.67 1.36 4.36
CA THR A 30 6.87 1.59 5.18
C THR A 30 7.85 0.43 5.04
N ALA A 31 7.38 -0.82 5.13
CA ALA A 31 8.25 -1.99 4.97
C ALA A 31 8.90 -2.05 3.58
N LEU A 32 8.12 -1.79 2.52
CA LEU A 32 8.64 -1.74 1.15
C LEU A 32 9.62 -0.58 0.95
N ALA A 33 9.37 0.58 1.56
CA ALA A 33 10.29 1.72 1.53
C ALA A 33 11.61 1.37 2.23
N THR A 34 11.58 0.66 3.35
CA THR A 34 12.81 0.16 4.02
C THR A 34 13.58 -0.80 3.10
N VAL A 35 12.91 -1.78 2.49
CA VAL A 35 13.54 -2.69 1.52
C VAL A 35 14.14 -1.93 0.35
N HIS A 36 13.42 -0.94 -0.18
CA HIS A 36 13.90 -0.08 -1.25
C HIS A 36 15.16 0.71 -0.84
N SER A 37 15.17 1.29 0.37
CA SER A 37 16.33 2.00 0.91
C SER A 37 17.54 1.10 1.15
N ILE A 38 17.34 -0.17 1.52
CA ILE A 38 18.43 -1.14 1.65
C ILE A 38 19.12 -1.32 0.29
N TYR A 39 18.35 -1.56 -0.78
CA TYR A 39 18.95 -1.70 -2.12
C TYR A 39 19.61 -0.43 -2.63
N LEU A 40 19.02 0.73 -2.37
CA LEU A 40 19.65 2.02 -2.66
C LEU A 40 20.97 2.18 -1.89
N HIS A 41 21.02 1.72 -0.64
CA HIS A 41 22.22 1.79 0.18
C HIS A 41 23.36 0.90 -0.37
N GLU A 42 23.03 -0.28 -0.91
CA GLU A 42 24.03 -1.16 -1.54
C GLU A 42 24.63 -0.57 -2.82
N THR A 43 23.83 0.06 -3.68
CA THR A 43 24.32 0.64 -4.94
C THR A 43 24.80 2.09 -4.81
N GLY A 44 24.39 2.78 -3.74
CA GLY A 44 24.51 4.23 -3.60
C GLY A 44 23.56 5.01 -4.53
N SER A 45 23.43 6.32 -4.26
CA SER A 45 22.73 7.25 -5.14
C SER A 45 23.57 7.55 -6.38
N ASN A 46 22.94 7.61 -7.54
CA ASN A 46 23.59 8.02 -8.78
C ASN A 46 23.67 9.56 -8.89
N ASN A 47 24.59 10.06 -9.71
CA ASN A 47 24.68 11.46 -10.10
C ASN A 47 24.69 11.58 -11.65
N PRO A 48 24.40 12.75 -12.24
CA PRO A 48 24.13 12.85 -13.68
C PRO A 48 25.32 12.71 -14.65
N THR A 49 26.57 12.54 -14.16
CA THR A 49 27.78 12.45 -15.00
C THR A 49 28.13 11.01 -15.32
#